data_AF-A0A832TKJ4-F1
#
_entry.id   AF-A0A832TKJ4-F1
#
_cell.length_a   1.000
_cell.length_b   1.000
_cell.length_c   1.000
_cell.angle_alpha   90.00
_cell.angle_beta   90.00
_cell.angle_gamma   90.00
#
_symmetry.space_group_name_H-M   'P 1'
#
loop_
_entity.id
_entity.type
_entity.pdbx_description
1 polymer ?
#
loop_
_entity_poly.entity_id
_entity_poly.type
_entity_poly.pdbx_seq_one_letter_code
_entity_poly.pdbx_strand_id
1 'polypeptide(L)' 'MRHVISVSLSEKTVLDLKEKTRVDPRFRNKSHLIEYAIQKVLEEDKAEE' A
#
# COMPACT_ATOMS: atom_id res chain seq x y z
N MET A 1 -9.64 -8.42 14.25
CA MET A 1 -8.44 -7.82 14.87
C MET A 1 -7.58 -7.24 13.76
N ARG A 2 -7.00 -6.05 13.93
CA ARG A 2 -6.00 -5.53 12.96
C ARG A 2 -4.64 -6.07 13.37
N HIS A 3 -4.05 -6.93 12.55
CA HIS A 3 -2.68 -7.40 12.77
C HIS A 3 -1.71 -6.30 12.33
N VAL A 4 -0.75 -5.96 13.19
CA VAL A 4 0.28 -4.96 12.88
C VAL A 4 1.52 -5.68 12.38
N ILE A 5 1.95 -5.33 11.17
CA ILE A 5 3.15 -5.87 10.53
C ILE A 5 4.10 -4.71 10.25
N SER A 6 5.37 -4.87 10.64
CA SER A 6 6.45 -3.96 10.28
C SER A 6 7.20 -4.51 9.05
N VAL A 7 7.42 -3.67 8.05
CA VAL A 7 8.20 -4.03 6.86
C VAL A 7 9.32 -3.02 6.64
N SER A 8 10.47 -3.52 6.20
CA SER A 8 11.59 -2.68 5.77
C SER A 8 11.54 -2.51 4.26
N LEU A 9 11.60 -1.26 3.80
CA LEU A 9 11.56 -0.90 2.38
C LEU A 9 12.76 -0.02 2.03
N SER A 10 13.07 0.08 0.74
CA SER A 10 14.08 1.02 0.27
C SER A 10 13.65 2.47 0.55
N GLU A 11 14.61 3.36 0.78
CA GLU A 11 14.34 4.78 1.04
C GLU A 11 13.53 5.41 -0.10
N LYS A 12 13.91 5.12 -1.36
CA LYS A 12 13.19 5.58 -2.55
C LYS A 12 11.71 5.19 -2.48
N THR A 13 11.41 3.92 -2.19
CA THR A 13 10.03 3.44 -2.05
C THR A 13 9.28 4.19 -0.94
N VAL A 14 9.94 4.46 0.19
CA VAL A 14 9.32 5.21 1.30
C VAL A 14 8.98 6.65 0.89
N LEU A 15 9.84 7.29 0.10
CA LEU A 15 9.61 8.63 -0.46
C LEU A 15 8.43 8.63 -1.44
N ASP A 16 8.41 7.68 -2.38
CA ASP A 16 7.33 7.53 -3.36
C ASP A 16 5.97 7.31 -2.67
N LEU A 17 5.93 6.47 -1.63
CA LEU A 17 4.73 6.24 -0.82
C LEU A 17 4.26 7.51 -0.11
N LYS A 18 5.19 8.32 0.42
CA LYS A 18 4.89 9.57 1.11
C LYS A 18 4.32 10.60 0.14
N GLU A 19 4.91 10.71 -1.05
CA GLU A 19 4.40 11.59 -2.10
C GLU A 19 3.02 11.16 -2.56
N LYS A 20 2.83 9.86 -2.86
CA LYS A 20 1.54 9.35 -3.33
C LYS A 20 0.41 9.58 -2.32
N THR A 21 0.69 9.36 -1.03
CA THR A 21 -0.28 9.60 0.06
C THR A 21 -0.61 11.10 0.20
N ARG A 22 0.32 12.00 -0.14
CA ARG A 22 0.12 13.44 -0.08
C ARG A 22 -0.70 13.97 -1.26
N VAL A 23 -0.46 13.43 -2.45
CA VAL A 23 -1.05 13.92 -3.72
C VAL A 23 -2.43 13.33 -3.98
N ASP A 24 -2.66 12.06 -3.63
CA ASP A 24 -3.91 11.38 -3.92
C ASP A 24 -4.87 11.43 -2.71
N PRO A 25 -5.98 12.19 -2.78
CA PRO A 25 -6.90 12.36 -1.66
C PRO A 25 -7.66 11.08 -1.29
N ARG A 26 -7.57 10.03 -2.11
CA ARG A 26 -8.17 8.72 -1.80
C ARG A 26 -7.47 8.01 -0.65
N PHE A 27 -6.20 8.32 -0.38
CA PHE A 27 -5.43 7.65 0.65
C PHE A 27 -5.38 8.45 1.96
N ARG A 28 -6.00 7.88 3.00
CA ARG A 28 -6.05 8.49 4.35
C ARG A 28 -4.69 8.52 5.05
N ASN A 29 -3.85 7.50 4.81
CA ASN A 29 -2.53 7.34 5.38
C ASN A 29 -1.75 6.25 4.62
N LYS A 30 -0.49 6.04 5.01
CA LYS A 30 0.39 5.01 4.40
C LYS A 30 -0.21 3.62 4.50
N SER A 31 -0.77 3.24 5.65
CA SER A 31 -1.35 1.91 5.87
C SER A 31 -2.54 1.64 4.94
N HIS A 32 -3.41 2.64 4.73
CA HIS A 32 -4.54 2.53 3.81
C HIS A 32 -4.10 2.34 2.35
N LEU A 33 -3.03 3.04 1.95
CA LEU A 33 -2.43 2.87 0.62
C LEU A 33 -1.87 1.46 0.44
N ILE A 34 -1.11 0.96 1.43
CA ILE A 34 -0.53 -0.38 1.38
C ILE A 34 -1.62 -1.46 1.38
N GLU A 35 -2.66 -1.30 2.21
CA GLU A 35 -3.81 -2.21 2.25
C GLU A 35 -4.52 -2.29 0.89
N TYR A 36 -4.77 -1.14 0.26
CA TYR A 36 -5.32 -1.08 -1.09
C TYR A 36 -4.42 -1.77 -2.14
N ALA A 37 -3.11 -1.53 -2.07
CA ALA A 37 -2.16 -2.13 -3.01
C ALA A 37 -2.12 -3.66 -2.87
N ILE A 38 -2.11 -4.18 -1.63
CA ILE A 38 -2.13 -5.63 -1.36
C ILE A 38 -3.43 -6.25 -1.88
N GLN A 39 -4.59 -5.63 -1.61
CA GLN A 39 -5.88 -6.11 -2.11
C GLN A 39 -5.89 -6.20 -3.64
N LYS A 40 -5.41 -5.15 -4.30
CA LYS A 40 -5.37 -5.11 -5.77
C LYS A 40 -4.51 -6.24 -6.35
N VAL A 41 -3.32 -6.48 -5.79
CA VAL A 41 -2.44 -7.59 -6.24
C VAL A 41 -3.12 -8.94 -6.03
N LEU A 42 -3.73 -9.16 -4.86
CA LEU A 42 -4.42 -10.43 -4.55
C LEU A 42 -5.68 -10.65 -5.41
N GLU A 43 -6.32 -9.58 -5.89
CA GLU A 43 -7.46 -9.67 -6.82
C GLU A 43 -6.99 -9.97 -8.25
N GLU A 44 -5.89 -9.35 -8.70
CA GLU A 44 -5.26 -9.63 -9.98
C GLU A 44 -4.77 -11.08 -10.05
N ASP A 45 -4.10 -11.59 -9.00
CA ASP A 45 -3.65 -12.98 -8.92
C ASP A 45 -4.80 -13.99 -9.03
N LYS A 46 -5.97 -13.70 -8.43
CA LYS A 46 -7.16 -14.56 -8.51
C LYS A 46 -7.85 -14.56 -9.87
N ALA A 47 -7.65 -13.51 -10.67
CA ALA A 47 -8.25 -13.41 -11.99
C ALA A 47 -7.46 -14.19 -13.05
N GLU A 48 -6.22 -14.58 -12.73
CA GLU A 48 -5.32 -15.34 -13.61
C GLU A 48 -5.31 -16.86 -13.34
N GLU A 49 -5.99 -17.33 -12.27
CA GLU A 49 -6.25 -18.76 -11.97
C GLU A 49 -7.61 -19.25 -12.52
#